data_AF-A0A8S2Y5W9-F1
#
_entry.id   AF-A0A8S2Y5W9-F1
#
_cell.length_a   1.000
_cell.length_b   1.000
_cell.length_c   1.000
_cell.angle_alpha   90.00
_cell.angle_beta   90.00
_cell.angle_gamma   90.00
#
_symmetry.space_group_name_H-M   'P 1'
#
loop_
_entity.id
_entity.type
_entity.pdbx_description
1 polymer ?
#
loop_
_entity_poly.entity_id
_entity_poly.type
_entity_poly.pdbx_seq_one_letter_code
_entity_poly.pdbx_strand_id
1 'polypeptide(L)'
;VKTITNSIDKYMKKDLKVTPDEKRSITIACAKYCAFDMRLFNSVEGKSLLFQLLCKSLVDLGYRYGTAKIGIPTTAALLPDPTNISRTVKQLSEEYRLKLKEIVQADLKTVRLIGISTDYWKNTYISDNYLTVNLHYTKDDKPITFMLKR
;
A
#
# COMPACT_ATOMS: atom_id res chain seq x y z
N VAL A 1 -3.74 -42.73 -24.32
CA VAL A 1 -2.58 -41.81 -24.39
C VAL A 1 -2.88 -40.61 -23.50
N LYS A 2 -2.29 -40.54 -22.30
CA LYS A 2 -2.45 -39.39 -21.40
C LYS A 2 -1.31 -38.42 -21.68
N THR A 3 -1.59 -37.35 -22.41
CA THR A 3 -0.64 -36.26 -22.63
C THR A 3 -0.49 -35.49 -21.33
N ILE A 4 0.63 -35.71 -20.64
CA ILE A 4 1.01 -34.94 -19.46
C ILE A 4 1.54 -33.59 -19.96
N THR A 5 0.68 -32.58 -20.04
CA THR A 5 1.09 -31.17 -20.19
C THR A 5 1.67 -30.68 -18.86
N ASN A 6 2.89 -31.12 -18.55
CA ASN A 6 3.71 -30.48 -17.53
C ASN A 6 4.24 -29.17 -18.11
N SER A 7 3.50 -28.06 -17.95
CA SER A 7 4.03 -26.75 -18.36
C SER A 7 5.27 -26.43 -17.51
N ILE A 8 6.31 -25.95 -18.18
CA ILE A 8 7.58 -25.52 -17.57
C ILE A 8 7.33 -24.48 -16.47
N ASP A 9 6.23 -23.71 -16.56
CA ASP A 9 5.82 -22.73 -15.54
C ASP A 9 5.55 -23.36 -14.17
N LYS A 10 5.10 -24.62 -14.13
CA LYS A 10 4.85 -25.35 -12.87
C LYS A 10 6.14 -25.74 -12.16
N TYR A 11 7.25 -25.87 -12.89
CA TYR A 11 8.59 -26.14 -12.33
C TYR A 11 9.37 -24.86 -11.97
N MET A 12 8.96 -23.70 -12.50
CA MET A 12 9.64 -22.41 -12.30
C MET A 12 9.21 -21.66 -11.03
N LYS A 13 8.05 -21.99 -10.43
CA LYS A 13 7.64 -21.45 -9.12
C LYS A 13 8.12 -22.35 -7.98
N LYS A 14 9.43 -22.44 -7.77
CA LYS A 14 9.94 -22.84 -6.45
C LYS A 14 9.86 -21.60 -5.56
N ASP A 15 9.09 -21.69 -4.48
CA ASP A 15 9.24 -20.75 -3.38
C ASP A 15 10.70 -20.85 -2.90
N LEU A 16 11.48 -19.83 -3.23
CA LEU A 16 12.86 -19.72 -2.80
C LEU A 16 12.86 -19.63 -1.28
N LYS A 17 13.35 -20.68 -0.63
CA LYS A 17 13.55 -20.69 0.82
C LYS A 17 14.74 -19.78 1.13
N VAL A 18 14.44 -18.64 1.74
CA VAL A 18 15.45 -17.74 2.32
C VAL A 18 16.15 -18.48 3.46
N THR A 19 17.48 -18.44 3.49
CA THR A 19 18.27 -19.08 4.54
C THR A 19 18.04 -18.41 5.90
N PRO A 20 18.27 -19.09 7.03
CA PRO A 20 18.15 -18.48 8.35
C PRO A 20 19.01 -17.22 8.53
N ASP A 21 20.21 -17.20 7.96
CA ASP A 21 21.15 -16.07 8.08
C ASP A 21 20.70 -14.84 7.28
N GLU A 22 20.18 -15.06 6.07
CA GLU A 22 19.57 -13.98 5.28
C GLU A 22 18.33 -13.42 5.99
N LYS A 23 17.49 -14.31 6.54
CA LYS A 23 16.31 -13.89 7.31
C LYS A 23 16.72 -13.07 8.54
N ARG A 24 17.75 -13.50 9.28
CA ARG A 24 18.32 -12.76 10.41
C ARG A 24 18.83 -11.38 9.99
N SER A 25 19.50 -11.29 8.84
CA SER A 25 20.01 -10.03 8.29
C SER A 25 18.88 -9.04 7.98
N ILE A 26 17.79 -9.51 7.36
CA ILE A 26 16.59 -8.69 7.12
C ILE A 26 15.96 -8.25 8.44
N THR A 27 15.85 -9.14 9.43
CA THR A 27 15.32 -8.80 10.76
C THR A 27 16.12 -7.67 11.41
N ILE A 28 17.45 -7.72 11.36
CA ILE A 28 18.31 -6.67 11.90
C ILE A 28 18.10 -5.35 11.14
N ALA A 29 17.98 -5.38 9.82
CA ALA A 29 17.71 -4.19 9.02
C ALA A 29 16.36 -3.54 9.40
N CYS A 30 15.29 -4.33 9.53
CA CYS A 30 13.98 -3.84 9.98
C CYS A 30 14.05 -3.29 11.42
N ALA A 31 14.80 -3.93 12.32
CA ALA A 31 14.97 -3.44 13.68
C ALA A 31 15.67 -2.07 13.70
N LYS A 32 16.72 -1.89 12.88
CA LYS A 32 17.41 -0.61 12.70
C LYS A 32 16.48 0.46 12.14
N TYR A 33 15.68 0.13 11.12
CA TYR A 33 14.66 1.05 10.57
C TYR A 33 13.69 1.52 11.67
N CYS A 34 13.14 0.60 12.47
CA CYS A 34 12.24 0.98 13.56
C CYS A 34 12.93 1.82 14.64
N ALA A 35 14.14 1.44 15.03
CA ALA A 35 14.86 2.10 16.13
C ALA A 35 15.40 3.49 15.76
N PHE A 36 16.03 3.63 14.58
CA PHE A 36 16.68 4.88 14.18
C PHE A 36 15.69 5.87 13.55
N ASP A 37 14.69 5.41 12.81
CA ASP A 37 13.68 6.29 12.19
C ASP A 37 12.43 6.44 13.08
N MET A 38 12.47 5.93 14.31
CA MET A 38 11.38 5.96 15.29
C MET A 38 10.04 5.46 14.72
N ARG A 39 10.11 4.38 13.92
CA ARG A 39 8.92 3.79 13.26
C ARG A 39 8.30 2.72 14.14
N LEU A 40 6.97 2.64 14.09
CA LEU A 40 6.22 1.59 14.79
C LEU A 40 6.59 0.20 14.25
N PHE A 41 6.69 -0.80 15.12
CA PHE A 41 7.04 -2.17 14.71
C PHE A 41 6.02 -2.79 13.73
N ASN A 42 4.76 -2.36 13.77
CA ASN A 42 3.74 -2.80 12.83
C ASN A 42 3.98 -2.30 11.38
N SER A 43 4.83 -1.30 11.18
CA SER A 43 5.17 -0.79 9.84
C SER A 43 5.89 -1.83 8.96
N VAL A 44 6.57 -2.80 9.58
CA VAL A 44 7.29 -3.90 8.91
C VAL A 44 6.56 -5.24 9.03
N GLU A 45 5.34 -5.26 9.57
CA GLU A 45 4.58 -6.50 9.68
C GLU A 45 4.32 -7.05 8.27
N GLY A 46 4.61 -8.34 8.07
CA GLY A 46 4.39 -9.04 6.81
C GLY A 46 2.92 -9.18 6.39
N LYS A 47 1.99 -8.41 6.97
CA LYS A 47 0.60 -8.25 6.54
C LYS A 47 0.31 -6.83 6.03
N SER A 48 1.23 -5.89 6.24
CA SER A 48 1.14 -4.54 5.69
C SER A 48 1.33 -4.61 4.18
N LEU A 49 0.24 -4.49 3.43
CA LEU A 49 0.23 -4.52 1.96
C LEU A 49 1.22 -3.50 1.38
N LEU A 50 1.34 -2.32 2.00
CA LEU A 50 2.21 -1.25 1.52
C LEU A 50 3.71 -1.58 1.68
N PHE A 51 4.11 -2.14 2.83
CA PHE A 51 5.50 -2.54 3.06
C PHE A 51 5.90 -3.70 2.14
N GLN A 52 4.99 -4.67 1.95
CA GLN A 52 5.20 -5.76 0.98
C GLN A 52 5.39 -5.24 -0.45
N LEU A 53 4.57 -4.27 -0.89
CA LEU A 53 4.69 -3.67 -2.23
C LEU A 53 6.03 -2.96 -2.42
N LEU A 54 6.49 -2.24 -1.40
CA LEU A 54 7.82 -1.62 -1.40
C LEU A 54 8.93 -2.67 -1.51
N CYS A 55 8.95 -3.67 -0.63
CA CYS A 55 9.95 -4.74 -0.65
C CYS A 55 9.95 -5.48 -1.99
N LYS A 56 8.78 -5.78 -2.54
CA LYS A 56 8.65 -6.41 -3.85
C LYS A 56 9.26 -5.54 -4.96
N SER A 57 8.99 -4.23 -4.95
CA SER A 57 9.57 -3.30 -5.93
C SER A 57 11.10 -3.25 -5.87
N LEU A 58 11.66 -3.28 -4.66
CA LEU A 58 13.12 -3.32 -4.45
C LEU A 58 13.74 -4.65 -4.89
N VAL A 59 13.09 -5.79 -4.61
CA VAL A 59 13.53 -7.11 -5.07
C VAL A 59 13.48 -7.20 -6.59
N ASP A 60 12.38 -6.77 -7.21
CA ASP A 60 12.21 -6.78 -8.67
C ASP A 60 13.27 -5.89 -9.34
N LEU A 61 13.62 -4.75 -8.72
CA LEU A 61 14.72 -3.90 -9.16
C LEU A 61 16.08 -4.60 -9.04
N GLY A 62 16.37 -5.19 -7.88
CA GLY A 62 17.61 -5.93 -7.65
C GLY A 62 17.79 -7.08 -8.65
N TYR A 63 16.71 -7.79 -8.98
CA TYR A 63 16.70 -8.81 -10.02
C TYR A 63 17.06 -8.23 -11.39
N ARG A 64 16.41 -7.15 -11.83
CA ARG A 64 16.67 -6.52 -13.14
C ARG A 64 18.12 -6.06 -13.30
N TYR A 65 18.67 -5.35 -12.32
CA TYR A 65 20.02 -4.79 -12.42
C TYR A 65 21.13 -5.82 -12.11
N GLY A 66 20.88 -6.73 -11.16
CA GLY A 66 21.81 -7.81 -10.82
C GLY A 66 21.97 -8.83 -11.94
N THR A 67 20.89 -9.18 -12.65
CA THR A 67 20.96 -10.10 -13.80
C THR A 67 21.59 -9.46 -15.03
N ALA A 68 21.40 -8.16 -15.24
CA ALA A 68 21.96 -7.45 -16.39
C ALA A 68 23.46 -7.14 -16.27
N LYS A 69 24.10 -7.33 -15.10
CA LYS A 69 25.48 -6.90 -14.81
C LYS A 69 25.73 -5.39 -15.06
N ILE A 70 24.69 -4.56 -15.03
CA ILE A 70 24.76 -3.11 -15.33
C ILE A 70 25.26 -2.29 -14.11
N GLY A 71 25.75 -2.94 -13.06
CA GLY A 71 26.09 -2.30 -11.80
C GLY A 71 24.85 -2.09 -10.92
N ILE A 72 25.09 -1.82 -9.63
CA ILE A 72 24.03 -1.65 -8.63
C ILE A 72 23.78 -0.14 -8.47
N PRO A 73 22.55 0.36 -8.71
CA PRO A 73 22.25 1.77 -8.48
C PRO A 73 22.47 2.12 -7.01
N THR A 74 23.07 3.29 -6.76
CA THR A 74 23.27 3.77 -5.40
C THR A 74 21.92 4.08 -4.73
N THR A 75 21.87 4.04 -3.40
CA THR A 75 20.66 4.40 -2.64
C THR A 75 20.19 5.82 -2.96
N ALA A 76 21.12 6.75 -3.18
CA ALA A 76 20.83 8.13 -3.56
C ALA A 76 20.19 8.25 -4.96
N ALA A 77 20.56 7.37 -5.91
CA ALA A 77 19.95 7.35 -7.24
C ALA A 77 18.58 6.65 -7.23
N LEU A 78 18.36 5.73 -6.29
CA LEU A 78 17.15 4.93 -6.21
C LEU A 78 16.03 5.61 -5.42
N LEU A 79 16.36 6.20 -4.27
CA LEU A 79 15.35 6.71 -3.35
C LEU A 79 14.84 8.08 -3.82
N PRO A 80 13.51 8.28 -3.93
CA PRO A 80 12.97 9.57 -4.33
C PRO A 80 13.08 10.61 -3.21
N ASP A 81 13.20 11.87 -3.61
CA ASP A 81 13.08 13.01 -2.69
C ASP A 81 11.67 13.03 -2.01
N PRO A 82 11.57 13.36 -0.71
CA PRO A 82 10.28 13.46 -0.01
C PRO A 82 9.25 14.36 -0.70
N THR A 83 9.71 15.43 -1.38
CA THR A 83 8.85 16.32 -2.16
C THR A 83 8.21 15.60 -3.33
N ASN A 84 8.96 14.73 -4.00
CA ASN A 84 8.43 13.91 -5.10
C ASN A 84 7.40 12.91 -4.58
N ILE A 85 7.64 12.29 -3.42
CA ILE A 85 6.64 11.42 -2.77
C ILE A 85 5.36 12.23 -2.49
N SER A 86 5.48 13.41 -1.89
CA SER A 86 4.32 14.27 -1.59
C SER A 86 3.53 14.65 -2.85
N ARG A 87 4.20 14.99 -3.96
CA ARG A 87 3.56 15.30 -5.24
C ARG A 87 2.85 14.08 -5.82
N THR A 88 3.50 12.92 -5.81
CA THR A 88 2.93 11.67 -6.29
C THR A 88 1.70 11.25 -5.47
N VAL A 89 1.74 11.38 -4.14
CA VAL A 89 0.58 11.13 -3.28
C VAL A 89 -0.58 12.03 -3.66
N LYS A 90 -0.34 13.33 -3.89
CA LYS A 90 -1.36 14.26 -4.35
C LYS A 90 -1.95 13.82 -5.70
N GLN A 91 -1.10 13.51 -6.68
CA GLN A 91 -1.52 13.06 -8.00
C GLN A 91 -2.39 11.79 -7.92
N LEU A 92 -1.93 10.76 -7.20
CA LEU A 92 -2.68 9.53 -7.01
C LEU A 92 -4.02 9.81 -6.31
N SER A 93 -4.03 10.67 -5.28
CA SER A 93 -5.26 11.01 -4.56
C SER A 93 -6.31 11.65 -5.46
N GLU A 94 -5.91 12.53 -6.40
CA GLU A 94 -6.83 13.13 -7.36
C GLU A 94 -7.33 12.10 -8.38
N GLU A 95 -6.45 11.23 -8.88
CA GLU A 95 -6.82 10.17 -9.82
C GLU A 95 -7.87 9.23 -9.20
N TYR A 96 -7.63 8.77 -7.96
CA TYR A 96 -8.59 7.94 -7.23
C TYR A 96 -9.87 8.70 -6.90
N ARG A 97 -9.78 9.99 -6.55
CA ARG A 97 -10.96 10.82 -6.27
C ARG A 97 -11.86 10.95 -7.50
N LEU A 98 -11.30 11.12 -8.69
CA LEU A 98 -12.07 11.18 -9.94
C LEU A 98 -12.81 9.86 -10.20
N LYS A 99 -12.11 8.73 -10.11
CA LYS A 99 -12.71 7.39 -10.26
C LYS A 99 -13.81 7.13 -9.22
N LEU A 100 -13.57 7.48 -7.97
CA LEU A 100 -14.53 7.32 -6.88
C LEU A 100 -15.74 8.23 -7.06
N LYS A 101 -15.56 9.47 -7.51
CA LYS A 101 -16.65 10.41 -7.75
C LYS A 101 -17.66 9.84 -8.75
N GLU A 102 -17.19 9.25 -9.84
CA GLU A 102 -18.06 8.63 -10.85
C GLU A 102 -18.87 7.46 -10.26
N ILE A 103 -18.22 6.58 -9.51
CA ILE A 103 -18.86 5.43 -8.85
C ILE A 103 -19.92 5.91 -7.85
N VAL A 104 -19.55 6.85 -6.96
CA VAL A 104 -20.46 7.38 -5.95
C VAL A 104 -21.63 8.10 -6.61
N GLN A 105 -21.41 8.90 -7.66
CA GLN A 105 -22.50 9.56 -8.38
C GLN A 105 -23.45 8.57 -9.06
N ALA A 106 -22.95 7.48 -9.62
CA ALA A 106 -23.77 6.43 -10.19
C ALA A 106 -24.60 5.73 -9.11
N ASP A 107 -23.99 5.41 -7.97
CA ASP A 107 -24.65 4.76 -6.85
C ASP A 107 -25.73 5.65 -6.24
N LEU A 108 -25.43 6.93 -5.99
CA LEU A 108 -26.36 7.90 -5.41
C LEU A 108 -27.62 8.13 -6.24
N LYS A 109 -27.60 7.83 -7.55
CA LYS A 109 -28.80 7.87 -8.42
C LYS A 109 -29.72 6.66 -8.25
N THR A 110 -29.21 5.55 -7.72
CA THR A 110 -29.93 4.27 -7.64
C THR A 110 -30.37 3.92 -6.22
N VAL A 111 -29.68 4.43 -5.20
CA VAL A 111 -30.01 4.20 -3.79
C VAL A 111 -31.18 5.06 -3.34
N ARG A 112 -32.04 4.49 -2.49
CA ARG A 112 -33.22 5.18 -1.95
C ARG A 112 -32.94 6.01 -0.70
N LEU A 113 -31.95 5.60 0.09
CA LEU A 113 -31.64 6.18 1.38
C LEU A 113 -30.13 6.35 1.53
N ILE A 114 -29.77 7.48 2.13
CA ILE A 114 -28.41 7.89 2.40
C ILE A 114 -28.35 8.33 3.86
N GLY A 115 -27.38 7.81 4.61
CA GLY A 115 -27.04 8.27 5.94
C GLY A 115 -25.77 9.11 5.89
N ILE A 116 -25.69 10.16 6.71
CA ILE A 116 -24.45 10.90 6.93
C ILE A 116 -24.15 10.82 8.42
N SER A 117 -22.96 10.35 8.77
CA SER A 117 -22.44 10.46 10.13
C SER A 117 -21.32 11.48 10.16
N THR A 118 -21.27 12.25 11.24
CA THR A 118 -20.19 13.19 11.50
C THR A 118 -19.54 12.82 12.81
N ASP A 119 -18.21 12.67 12.81
CA ASP A 119 -17.44 12.48 14.03
C ASP A 119 -16.56 13.70 14.25
N TYR A 120 -16.76 14.34 15.41
CA TYR A 120 -16.06 15.54 15.83
C TYR A 120 -15.32 15.25 17.12
N TRP A 121 -14.02 15.55 17.13
CA TRP A 121 -13.23 15.49 18.35
C TRP A 121 -12.22 16.62 18.39
N LYS A 122 -11.95 17.08 19.62
CA LYS A 122 -10.88 18.03 19.90
C LYS A 122 -9.66 17.27 20.38
N ASN A 123 -8.54 17.46 19.69
CA ASN A 123 -7.25 17.00 20.21
C ASN A 123 -6.73 18.04 21.20
N THR A 124 -6.83 17.73 22.49
CA THR A 124 -6.43 18.64 23.57
C THR A 124 -4.93 18.87 23.66
N TYR A 125 -4.11 17.96 23.12
CA TYR A 125 -2.65 18.08 23.15
C TYR A 125 -2.14 19.15 22.17
N ILE A 126 -2.65 19.16 20.94
CA ILE A 126 -2.29 20.15 19.92
C ILE A 126 -3.30 21.31 19.79
N SER A 127 -4.40 21.26 20.55
CA SER A 127 -5.52 22.22 20.52
C SER A 127 -6.28 22.32 19.19
N ASP A 128 -6.11 21.35 18.30
CA ASP A 128 -6.85 21.28 17.02
C ASP A 128 -8.20 20.59 17.16
N ASN A 129 -9.09 20.95 16.24
CA ASN A 129 -10.38 20.31 16.07
C ASN A 129 -10.38 19.47 14.79
N TYR A 130 -10.92 18.27 14.89
CA TYR A 130 -11.08 17.37 13.77
C TYR A 130 -12.56 17.13 13.54
N LEU A 131 -12.96 17.14 12.27
CA LEU A 131 -14.28 16.77 11.81
C LEU A 131 -14.11 15.78 10.66
N THR A 132 -14.71 14.61 10.80
CA THR A 132 -14.88 13.66 9.71
C THR A 132 -16.34 13.59 9.32
N VAL A 133 -16.59 13.47 8.02
CA VAL A 133 -17.93 13.30 7.48
C VAL A 133 -17.94 11.98 6.71
N ASN A 134 -18.80 11.06 7.09
CA ASN A 134 -18.94 9.77 6.43
C ASN A 134 -20.31 9.69 5.75
N LEU A 135 -20.31 9.26 4.50
CA LEU A 135 -21.50 9.00 3.71
C LEU A 135 -21.75 7.49 3.71
N HIS A 136 -22.97 7.08 4.06
CA HIS A 136 -23.38 5.69 4.18
C HIS A 136 -24.57 5.42 3.27
N TYR A 137 -24.56 4.31 2.56
CA TYR A 137 -25.72 3.82 1.81
C TYR A 137 -25.62 2.29 1.62
N THR A 138 -26.73 1.68 1.23
CA THR A 138 -26.78 0.24 0.92
C THR A 138 -26.94 0.05 -0.58
N LYS A 139 -26.09 -0.78 -1.17
CA LYS A 139 -26.17 -1.20 -2.57
C LYS A 139 -26.04 -2.72 -2.64
N ASP A 140 -26.95 -3.37 -3.33
CA ASP A 140 -26.98 -4.85 -3.46
C ASP A 140 -26.88 -5.56 -2.09
N ASP A 141 -27.66 -5.08 -1.11
CA ASP A 141 -27.69 -5.52 0.29
C ASP A 141 -26.34 -5.39 1.04
N LYS A 142 -25.38 -4.65 0.50
CA LYS A 142 -24.09 -4.38 1.12
C LYS A 142 -24.00 -2.96 1.63
N PRO A 143 -23.59 -2.74 2.88
CA PRO A 143 -23.31 -1.41 3.38
C PRO A 143 -22.04 -0.86 2.73
N ILE A 144 -22.13 0.35 2.21
CA ILE A 144 -21.01 1.09 1.63
C ILE A 144 -20.83 2.37 2.45
N THR A 145 -19.58 2.69 2.79
CA THR A 145 -19.20 3.89 3.53
C THR A 145 -18.06 4.60 2.84
N PHE A 146 -18.23 5.90 2.60
CA PHE A 146 -17.18 6.79 2.12
C PHE A 146 -16.85 7.83 3.17
N MET A 147 -15.58 7.92 3.54
CA MET A 147 -15.08 9.01 4.38
C MET A 147 -14.73 10.21 3.48
N LEU A 148 -15.41 11.32 3.68
CA LEU A 148 -15.07 12.60 3.08
C LEU A 148 -13.98 13.24 3.93
N LYS A 149 -12.75 13.22 3.41
CA LYS A 149 -11.62 13.94 4.00
C LYS A 149 -11.38 15.22 3.20
N ARG A 150 -11.39 16.37 3.89
CA ARG A 150 -10.93 17.65 3.33
C ARG A 150 -9.44 17.59 3.05
#